data_AF-A0A968LHH0-F1
#
_entry.id   AF-A0A968LHH0-F1
#
_cell.length_a   1.000
_cell.length_b   1.000
_cell.length_c   1.000
_cell.angle_alpha   90.00
_cell.angle_beta   90.00
_cell.angle_gamma   90.00
#
_symmetry.space_group_name_H-M   'P 1'
#
loop_
_entity.id
_entity.type
_entity.pdbx_description
1 polymer ?
#
loop_
_entity_poly.entity_id
_entity_poly.type
_entity_poly.pdbx_seq_one_letter_code
_entity_poly.pdbx_strand_id
1 'polypeptide(L)'
;MVPLSALMLSVLTVDVGIQLVILNRIWRSRKHKMQQELHEEEQLTRYDTMPPAEQAKGWEFKILRTSGNGFRGIKTLRRVCQEEAQAGWILLEKLDNHRLRFRRPLAAREQDHLCAIDPYRSYYGLPEELETLMTIAGAIAIMATIGYFSFLKAQDFFGGLQTQAVPTAPTPRRPRAAQPTPPPRKPASQP
;
A
#
# COMPACT_ATOMS: atom_id res chain seq x y z
N MET A 1 33.30 11.16 -14.73
CA MET A 1 31.93 11.05 -15.27
C MET A 1 31.27 9.90 -14.54
N VAL A 2 30.21 10.15 -13.78
CA VAL A 2 29.49 9.06 -13.08
C VAL A 2 28.72 8.28 -14.13
N PRO A 3 28.88 6.95 -14.22
CA PRO A 3 28.13 6.16 -15.18
C PRO A 3 26.63 6.26 -14.85
N LEU A 4 25.82 6.48 -15.87
CA LEU A 4 24.37 6.65 -15.76
C LEU A 4 23.69 5.50 -14.96
N SER A 5 24.27 4.30 -15.00
CA SER A 5 23.84 3.14 -14.23
C SER A 5 23.99 3.31 -12.72
N ALA A 6 25.05 3.95 -12.23
CA ALA A 6 25.24 4.25 -10.81
C ALA A 6 24.24 5.32 -10.33
N LEU A 7 23.85 6.23 -11.23
CA LEU A 7 22.78 7.20 -10.99
C LEU A 7 21.41 6.52 -10.88
N MET A 8 21.13 5.52 -11.73
CA MET A 8 19.86 4.78 -11.68
C MET A 8 19.73 3.90 -10.42
N LEU A 9 20.82 3.23 -10.02
CA LEU A 9 20.85 2.38 -8.81
C LEU A 9 20.75 3.20 -7.52
N SER A 10 21.34 4.40 -7.49
CA SER A 10 21.17 5.32 -6.36
C SER A 10 19.75 5.88 -6.28
N VAL A 11 19.12 6.18 -7.42
CA VAL A 11 17.72 6.60 -7.46
C VAL A 11 16.78 5.49 -6.97
N LEU A 12 17.00 4.24 -7.37
CA LEU A 12 16.17 3.09 -6.93
C LEU A 12 16.29 2.81 -5.42
N THR A 13 17.49 2.92 -4.85
CA THR A 13 17.71 2.65 -3.42
C THR A 13 17.17 3.77 -2.52
N VAL A 14 17.25 5.02 -2.98
CA VAL A 14 16.66 6.17 -2.28
C VAL A 14 15.12 6.12 -2.33
N ASP A 15 14.53 5.69 -3.44
CA ASP A 15 13.07 5.57 -3.61
C ASP A 15 12.44 4.57 -2.63
N VAL A 16 13.03 3.37 -2.50
CA VAL A 16 12.57 2.33 -1.57
C VAL A 16 12.68 2.79 -0.10
N GLY A 17 13.76 3.49 0.25
CA GLY A 17 13.96 4.01 1.60
C GLY A 17 12.92 5.06 1.99
N ILE A 18 12.60 5.98 1.08
CA ILE A 18 11.58 7.02 1.29
C ILE A 18 10.20 6.40 1.50
N GLN A 19 9.87 5.33 0.77
CA GLN A 19 8.58 4.65 0.89
C GLN A 19 8.41 3.91 2.21
N LEU A 20 9.46 3.26 2.72
CA LEU A 20 9.42 2.65 4.04
C LEU A 20 9.13 3.70 5.13
N VAL A 21 9.70 4.91 5.00
CA VAL A 21 9.43 6.01 5.93
C VAL A 21 8.00 6.53 5.80
N ILE A 22 7.49 6.71 4.57
CA ILE A 22 6.11 7.17 4.32
C ILE A 22 5.10 6.14 4.83
N LEU A 23 5.26 4.87 4.47
CA LEU A 23 4.39 3.78 4.92
C LEU A 23 4.41 3.66 6.44
N ASN A 24 5.59 3.65 7.06
CA ASN A 24 5.72 3.58 8.52
C ASN A 24 5.10 4.81 9.21
N ARG A 25 5.26 6.02 8.64
CA ARG A 25 4.66 7.25 9.19
C ARG A 25 3.14 7.23 9.10
N ILE A 26 2.57 6.76 7.98
CA ILE A 26 1.13 6.60 7.80
C ILE A 26 0.59 5.56 8.79
N TRP A 27 1.27 4.42 8.92
CA TRP A 27 0.87 3.35 9.85
C TRP A 27 0.89 3.81 11.30
N ARG A 28 1.96 4.48 11.74
CA ARG A 28 2.08 5.02 13.10
C ARG A 28 1.02 6.08 13.38
N SER A 29 0.81 7.03 12.46
CA SER A 29 -0.18 8.09 12.65
C SER A 29 -1.59 7.54 12.78
N ARG A 30 -1.94 6.51 12.00
CA ARG A 30 -3.27 5.87 12.08
C ARG A 30 -3.44 5.05 13.35
N LYS A 31 -2.42 4.30 13.77
CA LYS A 31 -2.50 3.52 15.02
C LYS A 31 -2.78 4.44 16.22
N HIS A 32 -2.15 5.61 16.27
CA HIS A 32 -2.41 6.59 17.33
C HIS A 32 -3.81 7.21 17.24
N LYS A 33 -4.28 7.57 16.04
CA LYS A 33 -5.64 8.10 15.85
C LYS A 33 -6.73 7.10 16.22
N MET A 34 -6.64 5.88 15.71
CA MET A 34 -7.64 4.84 15.97
C MET A 34 -7.73 4.50 17.47
N GLN A 35 -6.57 4.41 18.15
CA GLN A 35 -6.57 4.19 19.60
C GLN A 35 -7.19 5.37 20.33
N GLN A 36 -6.85 6.60 19.96
CA GLN A 36 -7.41 7.78 20.60
C GLN A 36 -8.93 7.90 20.36
N GLU A 37 -9.40 7.67 19.15
CA GLU A 37 -10.81 7.66 18.79
C GLU A 37 -11.57 6.56 19.55
N LEU A 38 -10.98 5.38 19.74
CA LEU A 38 -11.56 4.33 20.59
C LEU A 38 -11.69 4.76 22.06
N HIS A 39 -10.67 5.40 22.62
CA HIS A 39 -10.74 5.89 24.01
C HIS A 39 -11.77 7.02 24.16
N GLU A 40 -11.87 7.91 23.16
CA GLU A 40 -12.91 8.95 23.11
C GLU A 40 -14.31 8.34 22.90
N GLU A 41 -14.44 7.27 22.11
CA GLU A 41 -15.66 6.48 21.96
C GLU A 41 -16.12 5.90 23.29
N GLU A 42 -15.24 5.20 24.01
CA GLU A 42 -15.55 4.62 25.32
C GLU A 42 -16.03 5.67 26.33
N GLN A 43 -15.49 6.90 26.27
CA GLN A 43 -15.92 8.00 27.13
C GLN A 43 -17.28 8.58 26.73
N LEU A 44 -17.56 8.73 25.44
CA LEU A 44 -18.78 9.39 24.95
C LEU A 44 -20.00 8.44 24.87
N THR A 45 -19.78 7.12 24.80
CA THR A 45 -20.85 6.13 24.69
C THR A 45 -21.19 5.42 26.00
N ARG A 46 -20.57 5.80 27.12
CA ARG A 46 -20.76 5.14 28.41
C ARG A 46 -22.13 5.47 29.02
N TYR A 47 -23.07 4.53 28.90
CA TYR A 47 -24.40 4.58 29.51
C TYR A 47 -24.45 3.90 30.89
N ASP A 48 -23.40 4.04 31.71
CA ASP A 48 -23.34 3.39 33.04
C ASP A 48 -24.33 3.99 34.07
N THR A 49 -25.15 4.97 33.70
CA THR A 49 -26.03 5.71 34.62
C THR A 49 -27.53 5.54 34.37
N MET A 50 -27.94 4.81 33.33
CA MET A 50 -29.38 4.63 33.03
C MET A 50 -29.83 3.21 33.46
N PRO A 51 -30.85 3.08 34.34
CA PRO A 51 -31.29 1.78 34.81
C PRO A 51 -31.84 0.95 33.63
N PRO A 52 -31.56 -0.37 33.55
CA PRO A 52 -31.98 -1.26 32.46
C PRO A 52 -33.47 -1.25 32.15
N ALA A 53 -34.29 -0.81 33.11
CA ALA A 53 -35.75 -0.73 33.00
C ALA A 53 -36.26 0.37 32.06
N GLU A 54 -35.51 1.47 31.86
CA GLU A 54 -35.89 2.53 30.90
C GLU A 54 -35.37 2.25 29.48
N GLN A 55 -34.27 1.49 29.36
CA GLN A 55 -33.65 1.12 28.09
C GLN A 55 -34.44 0.04 27.32
N ALA A 56 -35.44 -0.60 27.96
CA ALA A 56 -36.02 -1.87 27.54
C ALA A 56 -37.56 -1.88 27.35
N LYS A 57 -38.18 -0.77 26.93
CA LYS A 57 -39.61 -0.79 26.52
C LYS A 57 -39.79 -0.34 25.07
N GLY A 58 -39.43 -1.23 24.14
CA GLY A 58 -39.90 -1.13 22.76
C GLY A 58 -39.06 -0.24 21.82
N TRP A 59 -37.86 0.19 22.21
CA TRP A 59 -36.97 1.01 21.38
C TRP A 59 -35.60 0.36 21.15
N GLU A 60 -35.08 0.58 19.94
CA GLU A 60 -33.75 0.19 19.49
C GLU A 60 -32.93 1.43 19.16
N PHE A 61 -31.62 1.32 19.30
CA PHE A 61 -30.68 2.40 19.03
C PHE A 61 -29.59 1.93 18.09
N LYS A 62 -29.15 2.84 17.22
CA LYS A 62 -27.95 2.61 16.40
C LYS A 62 -27.12 3.88 16.27
N ILE A 63 -25.84 3.69 16.01
CA ILE A 63 -24.90 4.75 15.69
C ILE A 63 -24.46 4.55 14.25
N LEU A 64 -24.79 5.52 13.39
CA LEU A 64 -24.35 5.56 12.00
C LEU A 64 -23.07 6.38 11.91
N ARG A 65 -22.03 5.77 11.35
CA ARG A 65 -20.69 6.35 11.20
C ARG A 65 -20.44 6.75 9.74
N THR A 66 -19.53 7.67 9.50
CA THR A 66 -19.04 8.01 8.15
C THR A 66 -17.55 8.28 8.20
N SER A 67 -16.85 8.05 7.09
CA SER A 67 -15.43 8.38 6.97
C SER A 67 -15.25 9.91 6.95
N GLY A 68 -14.40 10.43 7.83
CA GLY A 68 -14.14 11.87 7.95
C GLY A 68 -15.36 12.70 8.36
N ASN A 69 -15.52 13.90 7.77
CA ASN A 69 -16.54 14.88 8.18
C ASN A 69 -17.85 14.80 7.36
N GLY A 70 -18.31 13.60 7.00
CA GLY A 70 -19.44 13.41 6.09
C GLY A 70 -20.76 14.06 6.52
N PHE A 71 -21.00 14.21 7.83
CA PHE A 71 -22.23 14.84 8.37
C PHE A 71 -22.10 16.34 8.66
N ARG A 72 -20.98 16.98 8.28
CA ARG A 72 -20.81 18.44 8.41
C ARG A 72 -21.78 19.21 7.50
N GLY A 73 -22.09 18.66 6.33
CA GLY A 73 -22.99 19.28 5.37
C GLY A 73 -24.47 19.00 5.70
N ILE A 74 -25.28 20.05 5.81
CA ILE A 74 -26.73 19.92 6.08
C ILE A 74 -27.46 19.10 5.00
N LYS A 75 -27.01 19.18 3.74
CA LYS A 75 -27.59 18.41 2.62
C LYS A 75 -27.37 16.91 2.82
N THR A 76 -26.15 16.50 3.16
CA THR A 76 -25.83 15.10 3.45
C THR A 76 -26.57 14.62 4.68
N LEU A 77 -26.60 15.41 5.75
CA LEU A 77 -27.33 15.07 6.97
C LEU A 77 -28.82 14.83 6.68
N ARG A 78 -29.48 15.73 5.94
CA ARG A 78 -30.89 15.55 5.55
C ARG A 78 -31.10 14.30 4.71
N ARG A 79 -30.21 14.03 3.75
CA ARG A 79 -30.29 12.84 2.91
C ARG A 79 -30.18 11.57 3.74
N VAL A 80 -29.22 11.51 4.64
CA VAL A 80 -29.03 10.38 5.57
C VAL A 80 -30.29 10.20 6.41
N CYS A 81 -30.81 11.26 7.02
CA CYS A 81 -32.04 11.16 7.81
C CYS A 81 -33.24 10.68 6.98
N GLN A 82 -33.35 11.07 5.72
CA GLN A 82 -34.43 10.60 4.83
C GLN A 82 -34.29 9.12 4.49
N GLU A 83 -33.08 8.66 4.17
CA GLU A 83 -32.80 7.25 3.91
C GLU A 83 -33.06 6.39 5.16
N GLU A 84 -32.59 6.85 6.32
CA GLU A 84 -32.78 6.15 7.59
C GLU A 84 -34.25 6.13 8.03
N ALA A 85 -35.00 7.20 7.76
CA ALA A 85 -36.42 7.27 8.04
C ALA A 85 -37.23 6.23 7.23
N GLN A 86 -36.77 5.82 6.04
CA GLN A 86 -37.42 4.75 5.27
C GLN A 86 -37.39 3.41 6.01
N ALA A 87 -36.33 3.17 6.80
CA ALA A 87 -36.19 2.00 7.66
C ALA A 87 -36.74 2.23 9.09
N GLY A 88 -37.52 3.30 9.28
CA GLY A 88 -38.15 3.64 10.56
C GLY A 88 -37.22 4.26 11.60
N TRP A 89 -35.98 4.60 11.24
CA TRP A 89 -35.04 5.24 12.15
C TRP A 89 -35.28 6.74 12.28
N ILE A 90 -35.35 7.20 13.53
CA ILE A 90 -35.55 8.60 13.89
C ILE A 90 -34.24 9.12 14.48
N LEU A 91 -33.74 10.24 13.94
CA LEU A 91 -32.53 10.87 14.47
C LEU A 91 -32.80 11.31 15.92
N LEU A 92 -32.00 10.80 16.85
CA LEU A 92 -32.06 11.17 18.26
C LEU A 92 -31.14 12.36 18.52
N GLU A 93 -29.88 12.22 18.14
CA GLU A 93 -28.87 13.25 18.36
C GLU A 93 -27.71 13.14 17.37
N LYS A 94 -27.05 14.27 17.14
CA LYS A 94 -25.81 14.35 16.36
C LYS A 94 -24.65 14.41 17.34
N LEU A 95 -23.94 13.28 17.51
CA LEU A 95 -22.80 13.18 18.42
C LEU A 95 -21.66 14.09 17.94
N ASP A 96 -21.40 14.09 16.63
CA ASP A 96 -20.36 14.93 15.99
C ASP A 96 -20.57 14.98 14.46
N ASN A 97 -19.54 15.35 13.69
CA ASN A 97 -19.60 15.40 12.23
C ASN A 97 -19.38 14.05 11.54
N HIS A 98 -19.13 12.97 12.29
CA HIS A 98 -18.85 11.63 11.77
C HIS A 98 -19.79 10.54 12.34
N ARG A 99 -20.59 10.84 13.37
CA ARG A 99 -21.49 9.93 14.07
C ARG A 99 -22.86 10.57 14.31
N LEU A 100 -23.90 9.82 13.96
CA LEU A 100 -25.29 10.15 14.24
C LEU A 100 -25.92 9.02 15.04
N ARG A 101 -26.67 9.37 16.08
CA ARG A 101 -27.41 8.40 16.90
C ARG A 101 -28.88 8.41 16.48
N PHE A 102 -29.40 7.24 16.18
CA PHE A 102 -30.79 7.03 15.80
C PHE A 102 -31.50 6.15 16.83
N ARG A 103 -32.82 6.30 16.91
CA ARG A 103 -33.72 5.42 17.64
C ARG A 103 -34.86 4.92 16.76
N ARG A 104 -35.38 3.73 17.02
CA ARG A 104 -36.49 3.13 16.27
C ARG A 104 -37.36 2.26 17.17
N PRO A 105 -38.70 2.21 16.97
CA PRO A 105 -39.52 1.27 17.74
C PRO A 105 -39.32 -0.17 17.25
N LEU A 106 -39.36 -1.13 18.17
CA LEU A 106 -39.20 -2.58 17.89
C LEU A 106 -40.23 -3.11 16.88
N ALA A 107 -41.44 -2.54 16.84
CA ALA A 107 -42.48 -2.89 15.88
C ALA A 107 -42.08 -2.62 14.42
N ALA A 108 -41.16 -1.67 14.17
CA ALA A 108 -40.70 -1.37 12.81
C ALA A 108 -39.85 -2.50 12.21
N ARG A 109 -39.33 -3.44 13.04
CA ARG A 109 -38.58 -4.61 12.56
C ARG A 109 -39.36 -5.47 11.58
N GLU A 110 -40.67 -5.57 11.75
CA GLU A 110 -41.50 -6.40 10.88
C GLU A 110 -41.47 -5.92 9.43
N GLN A 111 -41.18 -4.64 9.20
CA GLN A 111 -41.13 -4.00 7.88
C GLN A 111 -39.71 -3.92 7.30
N ASP A 112 -38.70 -4.49 7.99
CA ASP A 112 -37.29 -4.46 7.54
C ASP A 112 -37.12 -5.10 6.16
N HIS A 113 -37.90 -6.15 5.87
CA HIS A 113 -37.88 -6.85 4.58
C HIS A 113 -38.37 -6.01 3.38
N LEU A 114 -39.09 -4.91 3.63
CA LEU A 114 -39.59 -4.00 2.59
C LEU A 114 -38.60 -2.85 2.30
N CYS A 115 -37.55 -2.71 3.10
CA CYS A 115 -36.59 -1.62 2.97
C CYS A 115 -35.62 -1.89 1.81
N ALA A 116 -35.40 -0.88 0.96
CA ALA A 116 -34.42 -0.95 -0.12
C ALA A 116 -32.96 -0.91 0.37
N ILE A 117 -32.78 -0.52 1.64
CA ILE A 117 -31.50 -0.30 2.29
C ILE A 117 -31.45 -1.20 3.52
N ASP A 118 -30.30 -1.80 3.80
CA ASP A 118 -30.05 -2.52 5.05
C ASP A 118 -30.33 -1.63 6.29
N PRO A 119 -31.38 -1.94 7.08
CA PRO A 119 -31.74 -1.19 8.27
C PRO A 119 -30.65 -1.16 9.34
N TYR A 120 -29.76 -2.15 9.36
CA TYR A 120 -28.71 -2.30 10.36
C TYR A 120 -27.33 -1.80 9.89
N ARG A 121 -27.28 -1.09 8.75
CA ARG A 121 -26.03 -0.47 8.31
C ARG A 121 -25.48 0.47 9.38
N SER A 122 -24.19 0.30 9.68
CA SER A 122 -23.44 1.09 10.66
C SER A 122 -22.52 2.14 10.02
N TYR A 123 -22.34 2.08 8.69
CA TYR A 123 -21.50 3.01 7.93
C TYR A 123 -22.26 3.64 6.76
N TYR A 124 -22.05 4.95 6.59
CA TYR A 124 -22.57 5.76 5.49
C TYR A 124 -21.42 6.27 4.62
N GLY A 125 -21.48 5.97 3.32
CA GLY A 125 -20.44 6.32 2.34
C GLY A 125 -19.42 5.20 2.14
N LEU A 126 -18.24 5.57 1.63
CA LEU A 126 -17.16 4.61 1.42
C LEU A 126 -16.51 4.26 2.77
N PRO A 127 -16.25 2.96 3.04
CA PRO A 127 -15.53 2.58 4.24
C PRO A 127 -14.12 3.17 4.19
N GLU A 128 -13.62 3.62 5.33
CA GLU A 128 -12.27 4.19 5.44
C GLU A 128 -11.19 3.22 4.94
N GLU A 129 -11.44 1.92 5.08
CA GLU A 129 -10.59 0.85 4.58
C GLU A 129 -10.40 0.92 3.06
N LEU A 130 -11.45 1.22 2.31
CA LEU A 130 -11.39 1.30 0.85
C LEU A 130 -10.62 2.53 0.38
N GLU A 131 -10.81 3.69 1.01
CA GLU A 131 -10.02 4.90 0.72
C GLU A 131 -8.52 4.64 0.96
N THR A 132 -8.22 3.92 2.03
CA THR A 132 -6.86 3.54 2.39
C THR A 132 -6.26 2.57 1.37
N LEU A 133 -7.02 1.55 0.98
CA LEU A 133 -6.61 0.59 -0.05
C LEU A 133 -6.31 1.29 -1.38
N MET A 134 -7.17 2.20 -1.81
CA MET A 134 -6.98 2.97 -3.04
C MET A 134 -5.73 3.83 -3.00
N THR A 135 -5.45 4.45 -1.85
CA THR A 135 -4.24 5.26 -1.66
C THR A 135 -2.97 4.40 -1.73
N ILE A 136 -2.97 3.23 -1.07
CA ILE A 136 -1.85 2.28 -1.10
C ILE A 136 -1.67 1.73 -2.53
N ALA A 137 -2.75 1.31 -3.19
CA ALA A 137 -2.71 0.81 -4.55
C ALA A 137 -2.17 1.86 -5.54
N GLY A 138 -2.58 3.13 -5.39
CA GLY A 138 -2.06 4.24 -6.19
C GLY A 138 -0.56 4.44 -6.00
N ALA A 139 -0.07 4.38 -4.75
CA ALA A 139 1.36 4.48 -4.47
C ALA A 139 2.16 3.33 -5.11
N ILE A 140 1.64 2.09 -5.03
CA ILE A 140 2.26 0.92 -5.66
C ILE A 140 2.25 1.04 -7.20
N ALA A 141 1.18 1.55 -7.79
CA ALA A 141 1.09 1.72 -9.24
C ALA A 141 2.09 2.76 -9.79
N ILE A 142 2.26 3.89 -9.08
CA ILE A 142 3.29 4.90 -9.42
C ILE A 142 4.69 4.27 -9.34
N MET A 143 4.91 3.42 -8.36
CA MET A 143 6.16 2.67 -8.23
C MET A 143 6.40 1.68 -9.36
N ALA A 144 5.40 0.85 -9.66
CA ALA A 144 5.50 -0.17 -10.70
C ALA A 144 5.79 0.47 -12.07
N THR A 145 5.21 1.64 -12.34
CA THR A 145 5.48 2.40 -13.57
C THR A 145 6.92 2.90 -13.61
N ILE A 146 7.44 3.54 -12.55
CA ILE A 146 8.83 4.01 -12.50
C ILE A 146 9.82 2.84 -12.65
N GLY A 147 9.58 1.74 -11.93
CA GLY A 147 10.41 0.52 -12.01
C GLY A 147 10.40 -0.13 -13.40
N TYR A 148 9.21 -0.23 -14.02
CA TYR A 148 9.05 -0.77 -15.37
C TYR A 148 9.79 0.05 -16.42
N PHE A 149 9.66 1.39 -16.39
CA PHE A 149 10.40 2.27 -17.30
C PHE A 149 11.92 2.16 -17.13
N SER A 150 12.39 2.03 -15.89
CA SER A 150 13.81 1.86 -15.58
C SER A 150 14.34 0.53 -16.14
N PHE A 151 13.56 -0.55 -16.05
CA PHE A 151 13.93 -1.87 -16.56
C PHE A 151 14.03 -1.91 -18.08
N LEU A 152 13.08 -1.30 -18.81
CA LEU A 152 13.12 -1.21 -20.27
C LEU A 152 14.42 -0.54 -20.75
N LYS A 153 14.80 0.59 -20.11
CA LYS A 153 16.04 1.30 -20.46
C LYS A 153 17.31 0.53 -20.08
N ALA A 154 17.27 -0.26 -19.02
CA ALA A 154 18.40 -1.11 -18.64
C ALA A 154 18.64 -2.22 -19.68
N GLN A 155 17.58 -2.83 -20.24
CA GLN A 155 17.72 -3.85 -21.28
C GLN A 155 18.40 -3.30 -22.54
N ASP A 156 18.00 -2.12 -23.01
CA ASP A 156 18.63 -1.45 -24.16
C ASP A 156 20.13 -1.20 -23.91
N PHE A 157 20.50 -0.85 -22.68
CA PHE A 157 21.88 -0.56 -22.29
C PHE A 157 22.74 -1.82 -22.15
N PHE A 158 22.24 -2.85 -21.46
CA PHE A 158 22.97 -4.11 -21.26
C PHE A 158 23.07 -4.94 -22.55
N GLY A 159 22.13 -4.78 -23.50
CA GLY A 159 22.25 -5.36 -24.84
C GLY A 159 23.43 -4.80 -25.64
N GLY A 160 23.89 -3.58 -25.34
CA GLY A 160 25.03 -2.93 -25.99
C GLY A 160 26.39 -3.21 -25.34
N LEU A 161 26.43 -3.79 -24.13
CA LEU A 161 27.68 -4.17 -23.47
C LEU A 161 28.20 -5.48 -24.06
N GLN A 162 29.00 -5.40 -25.13
CA GLN A 162 29.83 -6.53 -25.55
C GLN A 162 30.73 -6.96 -24.39
N THR A 163 30.55 -8.20 -23.94
CA THR A 163 31.46 -8.88 -23.02
C THR A 163 32.85 -8.86 -23.65
N GLN A 164 33.76 -8.02 -23.15
CA GLN A 164 35.15 -8.04 -23.56
C GLN A 164 35.70 -9.41 -23.19
N ALA A 165 35.89 -10.28 -24.19
CA ALA A 165 36.44 -11.60 -23.99
C ALA A 165 37.78 -11.44 -23.27
N VAL A 166 37.92 -12.10 -22.12
CA VAL A 166 39.16 -12.14 -21.34
C VAL A 166 40.32 -12.44 -22.31
N PRO A 167 41.37 -11.58 -22.38
CA PRO A 167 42.51 -11.82 -23.26
C PRO A 167 43.06 -13.22 -22.98
N THR A 168 43.02 -14.08 -23.98
CA THR A 168 43.50 -15.46 -23.89
C THR A 168 44.97 -15.44 -23.48
N ALA A 169 45.32 -16.24 -22.48
CA ALA A 169 46.66 -16.28 -21.88
C ALA A 169 47.78 -16.39 -22.94
N PRO A 170 48.97 -15.80 -22.70
CA PRO A 170 50.09 -15.86 -23.63
C PRO A 170 50.49 -17.31 -23.91
N THR A 171 50.50 -17.67 -25.19
CA THR A 171 50.87 -19.00 -25.67
C THR A 171 52.33 -19.30 -25.29
N PRO A 172 52.64 -20.44 -24.66
CA PRO A 172 54.02 -20.75 -24.30
C PRO A 172 54.85 -20.96 -25.56
N ARG A 173 55.96 -20.22 -25.63
CA ARG A 173 56.96 -20.24 -26.71
C ARG A 173 57.49 -21.66 -26.90
N ARG A 174 57.20 -22.26 -28.06
CA ARG A 174 57.67 -23.60 -28.45
C ARG A 174 59.21 -23.66 -28.37
N PRO A 175 59.82 -24.66 -27.70
CA PRO A 175 61.27 -24.78 -27.63
C PRO A 175 61.86 -24.97 -29.03
N ARG A 176 62.88 -24.16 -29.35
CA ARG A 176 63.69 -24.26 -30.57
C ARG A 176 64.33 -25.65 -30.60
N ALA A 177 63.84 -26.53 -31.48
CA ALA A 177 64.47 -27.83 -31.73
C ALA A 177 65.95 -27.61 -32.09
N ALA A 178 66.83 -28.29 -31.37
CA ALA A 178 68.26 -28.28 -31.62
C ALA A 178 68.54 -28.72 -33.06
N GLN A 179 69.27 -27.89 -33.80
CA GLN A 179 69.79 -28.25 -35.12
C GLN A 179 70.85 -29.36 -34.96
N PRO A 180 70.84 -30.42 -35.79
CA PRO A 180 71.87 -31.45 -35.75
C PRO A 180 73.21 -30.88 -36.22
N THR A 181 74.26 -31.03 -35.42
CA THR A 181 75.65 -30.76 -35.79
C THR A 181 76.09 -31.63 -36.97
N PRO A 182 76.81 -31.08 -37.98
CA PRO A 182 77.36 -31.88 -39.07
C PRO A 182 78.53 -32.77 -38.61
N PRO A 183 78.73 -33.95 -39.22
CA PRO A 183 79.71 -34.95 -38.77
C PRO A 183 81.18 -34.54 -39.04
N PRO A 184 82.13 -35.11 -38.27
CA PRO A 184 83.55 -34.74 -38.32
C PRO A 184 84.23 -35.17 -39.63
N ARG A 185 85.00 -34.25 -40.20
CA ARG A 185 85.79 -34.42 -41.42
C ARG A 185 87.02 -35.29 -41.12
N LYS A 186 87.17 -36.43 -41.82
CA LYS A 186 88.36 -37.29 -41.73
C LYS A 186 89.61 -36.55 -42.24
N PRO A 187 90.79 -36.72 -41.61
CA PRO A 187 92.03 -36.14 -42.08
C PRO A 187 92.54 -36.86 -43.34
N ALA A 188 92.82 -36.09 -44.39
CA ALA A 188 93.50 -36.57 -45.57
C ALA A 188 95.00 -36.64 -45.29
N SER A 189 95.56 -37.83 -45.49
CA SER A 189 96.97 -38.15 -45.66
C SER A 189 97.61 -37.32 -46.78
N GLN A 190 98.79 -36.76 -46.52
CA GLN A 190 99.72 -36.30 -47.54
C GLN A 190 100.97 -37.20 -47.51
N PRO A 191 101.58 -37.55 -48.65
CA PRO A 191 102.95 -38.06 -48.72
C PRO A 191 103.98 -36.97 -48.45
#